data_AF-A0A7N2LIA8-F1
#
_entry.id   AF-A0A7N2LIA8-F1
#
_cell.length_a   1.000
_cell.length_b   1.000
_cell.length_c   1.000
_cell.angle_alpha   90.00
_cell.angle_beta   90.00
_cell.angle_gamma   90.00
#
_symmetry.space_group_name_H-M   'P 1'
#
loop_
_entity.id
_entity.type
_entity.pdbx_description
1 polymer ?
#
loop_
_entity_poly.entity_id
_entity_poly.type
_entity_poly.pdbx_seq_one_letter_code
_entity_poly.pdbx_strand_id
1 'polypeptide(L)' 'MMGSKGLIEASKIATLNANYMAKRLESHYPILFRGVNGIVAHEFIIDLRAFKDKSVCEHVQRKEPVTAR' A
#
# COMPACT_ATOMS: atom_id res chain seq x y z
N MET A 1 4.34 -29.36 9.98
CA MET A 1 4.51 -27.93 9.60
C MET A 1 4.82 -27.83 8.10
N MET A 2 4.69 -26.64 7.49
CA MET A 2 4.54 -26.43 6.03
C MET A 2 5.61 -27.05 5.11
N GLY A 3 6.83 -27.30 5.58
CA GLY A 3 7.92 -27.86 4.77
C GLY A 3 8.42 -26.94 3.65
N SER A 4 9.52 -27.31 2.98
CA SER A 4 10.14 -26.46 1.94
C SER A 4 9.19 -26.12 0.80
N LYS A 5 8.40 -27.10 0.34
CA LYS A 5 7.38 -26.90 -0.69
C LYS A 5 6.28 -25.94 -0.24
N GLY A 6 5.80 -26.07 0.99
CA GLY A 6 4.74 -25.20 1.53
C GLY A 6 5.21 -23.76 1.74
N LEU A 7 6.48 -23.55 2.11
CA LEU A 7 7.04 -22.20 2.22
C LEU A 7 7.13 -21.51 0.86
N ILE A 8 7.58 -22.22 -0.18
CA ILE A 8 7.61 -21.69 -1.55
C ILE A 8 6.19 -21.34 -2.01
N GLU A 9 5.22 -22.22 -1.77
CA GLU A 9 3.85 -21.99 -2.19
C GLU A 9 3.21 -20.81 -1.45
N ALA A 10 3.46 -20.67 -0.15
CA ALA A 10 2.96 -19.54 0.63
C ALA A 10 3.46 -18.20 0.08
N SER A 11 4.74 -18.10 -0.28
CA SER A 11 5.29 -16.87 -0.87
C SER A 11 4.70 -16.55 -2.24
N LYS A 12 4.42 -17.56 -3.07
CA LYS A 12 3.73 -17.39 -4.35
C LYS A 12 2.32 -16.86 -4.15
N ILE A 13 1.56 -17.46 -3.24
CA ILE A 13 0.18 -17.07 -2.94
C ILE A 13 0.14 -15.65 -2.37
N ALA A 14 1.06 -15.27 -1.50
CA ALA A 14 1.13 -13.91 -0.96
C ALA A 14 1.32 -12.86 -2.08
N THR A 15 2.25 -13.11 -2.99
CA THR A 15 2.51 -12.24 -4.16
C THR A 15 1.30 -12.18 -5.09
N LEU A 16 0.67 -13.32 -5.36
CA LEU A 16 -0.53 -13.40 -6.19
C LEU A 16 -1.69 -12.59 -5.60
N ASN A 17 -1.96 -12.77 -4.31
CA ASN A 17 -3.06 -12.09 -3.62
C ASN A 17 -2.85 -10.57 -3.61
N ALA A 18 -1.62 -10.10 -3.35
CA ALA A 18 -1.30 -8.68 -3.38
C ALA A 18 -1.54 -8.08 -4.77
N ASN A 19 -1.07 -8.74 -5.83
CA ASN A 19 -1.27 -8.26 -7.21
C ASN A 19 -2.75 -8.31 -7.63
N TYR A 20 -3.49 -9.34 -7.20
CA TYR A 20 -4.92 -9.42 -7.45
C TYR A 20 -5.68 -8.26 -6.80
N MET A 21 -5.40 -7.95 -5.54
CA MET A 21 -6.01 -6.83 -4.83
C MET A 21 -5.59 -5.49 -5.43
N ALA A 22 -4.30 -5.31 -5.75
CA ALA A 22 -3.79 -4.14 -6.44
C ALA A 22 -4.54 -3.89 -7.76
N LYS A 23 -4.67 -4.93 -8.60
CA LYS A 23 -5.36 -4.83 -9.89
C LYS A 23 -6.84 -4.49 -9.75
N ARG A 24 -7.50 -4.99 -8.70
CA ARG A 24 -8.92 -4.67 -8.43
C ARG A 24 -9.13 -3.25 -7.92
N LEU A 25 -8.17 -2.70 -7.18
CA LEU A 25 -8.31 -1.40 -6.52
C LEU A 25 -7.74 -0.24 -7.33
N GLU A 26 -6.89 -0.50 -8.33
CA GLU A 26 -6.20 0.55 -9.11
C GLU A 26 -7.14 1.49 -9.88
N SER A 27 -8.37 1.06 -10.19
CA SER A 27 -9.40 1.91 -10.81
C SER A 27 -10.03 2.91 -9.83
N HIS A 28 -9.92 2.66 -8.53
CA HIS A 28 -10.53 3.47 -7.48
C HIS A 28 -9.51 4.29 -6.70
N TYR A 29 -8.31 3.73 -6.50
CA TYR A 29 -7.25 4.36 -5.73
C TYR A 29 -5.91 4.27 -6.46
N PRO A 30 -5.10 5.33 -6.45
CA PRO A 30 -3.74 5.26 -6.98
C PRO A 30 -2.88 4.30 -6.14
N ILE A 31 -2.12 3.45 -6.83
CA ILE A 31 -1.10 2.60 -6.21
C ILE A 31 0.25 3.31 -6.35
N LEU A 32 0.90 3.59 -5.21
CA LEU A 32 2.01 4.56 -5.17
C LEU A 32 3.29 4.06 -5.84
N PHE A 33 3.60 2.76 -5.71
CA PHE A 33 4.82 2.16 -6.24
C PHE A 33 4.52 0.84 -6.95
N ARG A 34 5.19 0.63 -8.08
CA ARG A 34 5.15 -0.62 -8.86
C ARG A 34 6.56 -0.97 -9.33
N GLY A 35 6.82 -2.26 -9.51
CA GLY A 35 8.02 -2.74 -10.15
C GLY A 35 8.03 -2.43 -11.65
N VAL A 36 9.15 -2.76 -12.31
CA VAL A 36 9.39 -2.48 -13.74
C VAL A 36 8.30 -3.02 -14.67
N ASN A 37 7.68 -4.15 -14.31
CA ASN A 37 6.63 -4.80 -15.10
C ASN A 37 5.21 -4.38 -14.67
N GLY A 38 5.07 -3.33 -13.85
CA GLY A 38 3.77 -2.89 -13.35
C GLY A 38 3.15 -3.78 -12.26
N ILE A 39 3.88 -4.79 -11.79
CA ILE A 39 3.49 -5.70 -10.70
C ILE A 39 4.03 -5.23 -9.35
N VAL A 40 3.37 -5.68 -8.28
CA VAL A 40 3.78 -5.44 -6.89
C VAL A 40 4.35 -6.73 -6.30
N ALA A 41 4.97 -6.64 -5.12
CA ALA A 41 5.48 -7.82 -4.41
C ALA A 41 4.33 -8.51 -3.63
N HIS A 42 4.59 -8.93 -2.39
CA HIS A 42 3.55 -9.43 -1.48
C HIS A 42 2.76 -8.32 -0.79
N GLU A 43 3.01 -7.06 -1.14
CA GLU A 43 2.36 -5.88 -0.59
C GLU A 43 2.32 -4.74 -1.62
N PHE A 44 1.44 -3.76 -1.38
CA PHE A 44 1.34 -2.52 -2.15
C PHE A 44 0.76 -1.40 -1.28
N ILE A 45 0.99 -0.15 -1.70
CA ILE A 45 0.55 1.04 -0.95
C ILE A 45 -0.52 1.78 -1.74
N ILE A 46 -1.65 2.02 -1.08
CA ILE A 46 -2.74 2.85 -1.61
C ILE A 46 -2.49 4.31 -1.19
N ASP A 47 -2.48 5.21 -2.16
CA ASP A 47 -2.35 6.64 -1.88
C ASP A 47 -3.71 7.25 -1.48
N LEU A 48 -3.86 7.51 -0.19
CA LEU A 48 -5.04 8.17 0.37
C LEU A 48 -4.83 9.66 0.67
N ARG A 49 -3.68 10.25 0.31
CA ARG A 49 -3.37 11.66 0.65
C ARG A 49 -4.37 12.63 0.03
N ALA A 50 -4.91 12.31 -1.15
CA ALA A 50 -5.95 13.09 -1.82
C ALA A 50 -7.26 13.18 -1.03
N PHE A 51 -7.49 12.28 -0.07
CA PHE A 51 -8.65 12.36 0.82
C PHE A 51 -8.44 13.29 1.99
N LYS A 52 -7.20 13.62 2.39
CA LYS A 52 -6.94 14.51 3.53
C LYS A 52 -7.59 15.89 3.38
N ASP A 53 -7.60 16.42 2.15
CA ASP A 53 -8.20 17.73 1.85
C ASP A 53 -9.72 17.64 1.59
N LYS A 54 -10.25 16.43 1.39
CA LYS A 54 -11.65 16.18 1.02
C LYS A 54 -12.50 15.56 2.14
N SER A 55 -11.87 14.87 3.09
CA SER A 55 -12.51 14.28 4.26
C SER A 55 -12.50 15.29 5.39
N VAL A 56 -13.67 15.59 5.94
CA VAL A 56 -13.87 16.28 7.22
C VAL A 56 -13.27 15.43 8.34
N CYS A 57 -11.94 15.47 8.46
CA CYS A 57 -11.21 15.02 9.63
C CYS A 57 -10.45 16.23 10.17
N GLU A 58 -11.21 17.14 10.78
CA GLU A 58 -10.66 17.93 11.87
C GLU A 58 -10.30 16.97 12.99
N HIS A 59 -9.07 16.49 13.03
CA HIS A 59 -8.30 16.40 14.27
C HIS A 59 -6.87 15.93 13.99
N VAL A 60 -5.95 16.68 14.60
CA VAL A 60 -4.51 16.43 14.73
C VAL A 60 -3.70 16.76 13.48
N GLN A 61 -3.40 18.04 13.30
CA GLN A 61 -2.02 18.48 13.06
C GLN A 61 -1.76 19.69 13.97
N ARG A 62 -1.23 19.44 15.19
CA ARG A 62 -0.52 20.49 15.92
C ARG A 62 0.68 20.87 15.06
N LYS A 63 0.60 22.01 14.37
CA LYS A 63 1.79 22.69 13.85
C LYS A 63 2.50 23.27 15.07
N GLU A 64 3.46 22.55 15.64
CA GLU A 64 4.44 23.25 16.47
C GLU A 64 5.31 24.10 15.54
N PRO A 65 5.44 25.41 15.81
CA PRO A 65 6.34 26.25 15.03
C PRO A 65 7.77 25.81 15.31
N VAL A 66 8.49 25.44 14.26
CA VAL A 66 9.95 25.36 14.29
C VAL A 66 10.44 26.79 14.54
N THR A 67 10.63 27.13 15.80
CA THR A 67 11.35 28.34 16.19
C THR A 67 12.81 28.13 15.83
N ALA A 68 13.30 29.01 14.97
CA ALA A 68 14.70 29.11 14.62
C ALA A 68 15.57 29.13 15.89
N ARG A 69 16.48 28.17 15.98
CA ARG A 69 17.72 28.24 16.74
C ARG A 69 18.82 27.65 15.87
#